data_AF-A0A810MU22-F1
#
_entry.id   AF-A0A810MU22-F1
#
_cell.length_a   1.000
_cell.length_b   1.000
_cell.length_c   1.000
_cell.angle_alpha   90.00
_cell.angle_beta   90.00
_cell.angle_gamma   90.00
#
_symmetry.space_group_name_H-M   'P 1'
#
loop_
_entity.id
_entity.type
_entity.pdbx_description
1 polymer ?
#
loop_
_entity_poly.entity_id
_entity_poly.type
_entity_poly.pdbx_seq_one_letter_code
_entity_poly.pdbx_strand_id
1 'polypeptide(L)'
;MTESPAVRATGQRGPVRVGERAARTLTTELARHQAPKSALLVDASPDSAVLAAAIDALLPGDALTLVPTEAGRAAALREHVTEQGRWVADRVSVVDSLAEADPADVVMVAEPLAGTAEETRTTLDTLTKHLTDGAVLAVAVPALPGATPGAAAELDRQGALFGVGTDLVLRNQPPLRVYRLRFTAADPAAADKLTPAYRPSSVPLTRGMHIDSNGVAAAGIALGLAALSRVSRPKSKLWLVPALAAVPVAAFFRDPERDVPEDASAVVAASDGKVLSVERLRDERFGDQEFLRIAVFLSVLDVHVNRAPVAGKVVDYFVADGGFAAAMKPDAEHNVAAYTVLDTSRGTVVVAQRTGLIARRIVQRAPVGSLLARGERFGLIRFGSRTDVYLPAESAEPLVAPGDRVLGGSSVIARWS
;
A
#
# COMPACT_ATOMS: atom_id res chain seq x y z
N MET A 1 -39.20 46.59 -3.75
CA MET A 1 -39.03 45.13 -3.82
C MET A 1 -37.96 44.85 -4.86
N THR A 2 -36.73 44.69 -4.40
CA THR A 2 -35.53 44.48 -5.22
C THR A 2 -35.38 42.99 -5.47
N GLU A 3 -35.39 42.59 -6.73
CA GLU A 3 -35.12 41.20 -7.14
C GLU A 3 -33.70 40.80 -6.76
N SER A 4 -33.59 39.64 -6.12
CA SER A 4 -32.34 39.01 -5.74
C SER A 4 -31.75 38.29 -6.97
N PRO A 5 -30.47 38.50 -7.31
CA PRO A 5 -29.89 37.86 -8.50
C PRO A 5 -29.72 36.36 -8.24
N ALA A 6 -30.25 35.57 -9.19
CA ALA A 6 -30.17 34.12 -9.24
C ALA A 6 -28.73 33.63 -9.00
N VAL A 7 -28.59 32.74 -8.02
CA VAL A 7 -27.40 31.92 -7.82
C VAL A 7 -27.19 31.10 -9.08
N ARG A 8 -26.16 31.44 -9.85
CA ARG A 8 -25.65 30.59 -10.93
C ARG A 8 -25.31 29.23 -10.31
N ALA A 9 -26.04 28.20 -10.73
CA ALA A 9 -25.65 26.81 -10.51
C ALA A 9 -24.22 26.66 -11.02
N THR A 10 -23.30 26.37 -10.10
CA THR A 10 -21.89 26.17 -10.40
C THR A 10 -21.77 24.93 -11.28
N GLY A 11 -21.09 25.11 -12.41
CA GLY A 11 -21.11 24.20 -13.54
C GLY A 11 -20.69 22.76 -13.21
N GLN A 12 -21.20 21.86 -14.04
CA GLN A 12 -20.66 20.52 -14.26
C GLN A 12 -19.13 20.61 -14.33
N ARG A 13 -18.45 20.11 -13.29
CA ARG A 13 -17.02 19.88 -13.35
C ARG A 13 -16.80 18.82 -14.43
N GLY A 14 -15.91 19.10 -15.38
CA GLY A 14 -15.54 18.13 -16.42
C GLY A 14 -15.09 16.78 -15.82
N PRO A 15 -14.99 15.73 -16.64
CA PRO A 15 -14.70 14.38 -16.16
C PRO A 15 -13.43 14.38 -15.30
N VAL A 16 -13.51 13.71 -14.15
CA VAL A 16 -12.41 13.60 -13.19
C VAL A 16 -11.28 12.81 -13.87
N ARG A 17 -10.18 13.49 -14.20
CA ARG A 17 -9.04 12.84 -14.87
C ARG A 17 -8.15 12.10 -13.88
N VAL A 18 -7.73 10.90 -14.27
CA VAL A 18 -6.69 10.13 -13.60
C VAL A 18 -5.33 10.56 -14.13
N GLY A 19 -4.49 11.12 -13.26
CA GLY A 19 -3.10 11.45 -13.57
C GLY A 19 -2.16 10.25 -13.38
N GLU A 20 -0.93 10.37 -13.87
CA GLU A 20 0.08 9.29 -13.89
C GLU A 20 0.28 8.58 -12.54
N ARG A 21 0.31 9.31 -11.42
CA ARG A 21 0.48 8.71 -10.09
C ARG A 21 -0.71 7.87 -9.66
N ALA A 22 -1.91 8.30 -10.01
CA ALA A 22 -3.12 7.54 -9.72
C ALA A 22 -3.21 6.32 -10.65
N ALA A 23 -2.85 6.48 -11.92
CA ALA A 23 -2.74 5.38 -12.88
C ALA A 23 -1.76 4.29 -12.43
N ARG A 24 -0.55 4.68 -11.98
CA ARG A 24 0.43 3.73 -11.40
C ARG A 24 -0.10 3.03 -10.15
N THR A 25 -0.93 3.71 -9.35
CA THR A 25 -1.55 3.12 -8.15
C THR A 25 -2.63 2.11 -8.53
N LEU A 26 -3.48 2.42 -9.52
CA LEU A 26 -4.51 1.52 -10.05
C LEU A 26 -3.90 0.26 -10.67
N THR A 27 -2.78 0.40 -11.36
CA THR A 27 -2.07 -0.68 -12.05
C THR A 27 -1.04 -1.38 -11.16
N THR A 28 -0.94 -1.03 -9.87
CA THR A 28 0.12 -1.57 -8.99
C THR A 28 0.03 -3.09 -8.85
N GLU A 29 -1.17 -3.67 -8.76
CA GLU A 29 -1.35 -5.14 -8.65
C GLU A 29 -0.94 -5.87 -9.93
N LEU A 30 -1.18 -5.26 -11.10
CA LEU A 30 -0.66 -5.76 -12.37
C LEU A 30 0.87 -5.69 -12.38
N ALA A 31 1.45 -4.52 -12.10
CA ALA A 31 2.89 -4.29 -12.21
C ALA A 31 3.74 -5.13 -11.23
N ARG A 32 3.19 -5.48 -10.07
CA ARG A 32 3.93 -6.18 -9.02
C ARG A 32 3.98 -7.70 -9.18
N HIS A 33 3.19 -8.27 -10.08
CA HIS A 33 3.05 -9.72 -10.19
C HIS A 33 3.97 -10.26 -11.29
N GLN A 34 4.96 -11.08 -10.93
CA GLN A 34 6.03 -11.50 -11.86
C GLN A 34 5.68 -12.70 -12.72
N ALA A 35 4.68 -13.49 -12.32
CA ALA A 35 4.22 -14.61 -13.13
C ALA A 35 3.22 -14.15 -14.22
N PRO A 36 3.11 -14.89 -15.34
CA PRO A 36 2.08 -14.67 -16.35
C PRO A 36 0.70 -14.58 -15.72
N LYS A 37 -0.08 -13.59 -16.15
CA LYS A 37 -1.40 -13.28 -15.59
C LYS A 37 -2.33 -12.68 -16.65
N SER A 38 -3.62 -12.84 -16.43
CA SER A 38 -4.64 -12.14 -17.21
C SER A 38 -5.05 -10.85 -16.51
N ALA A 39 -5.31 -9.81 -17.29
CA ALA A 39 -5.75 -8.52 -16.81
C ALA A 39 -6.89 -7.96 -17.67
N LEU A 40 -7.78 -7.21 -17.04
CA LEU A 40 -8.92 -6.58 -17.68
C LEU A 40 -8.92 -5.10 -17.31
N LEU A 41 -8.89 -4.22 -18.31
CA LEU A 41 -9.04 -2.78 -18.14
C LEU A 41 -10.39 -2.33 -18.70
N VAL A 42 -11.27 -1.89 -17.82
CA VAL A 42 -12.60 -1.37 -18.15
C VAL A 42 -12.57 0.15 -18.27
N ASP A 43 -13.44 0.69 -19.12
CA ASP A 43 -13.54 2.11 -19.46
C ASP A 43 -12.26 2.68 -20.09
N ALA A 44 -11.58 1.86 -20.90
CA ALA A 44 -10.34 2.25 -21.54
C ALA A 44 -10.58 3.29 -22.65
N SER A 45 -9.70 4.28 -22.72
CA SER A 45 -9.60 5.24 -23.82
C SER A 45 -8.14 5.37 -24.29
N PRO A 46 -7.86 5.71 -25.56
CA PRO A 46 -6.49 5.91 -26.05
C PRO A 46 -5.69 6.97 -25.30
N ASP A 47 -6.36 7.95 -24.68
CA ASP A 47 -5.74 9.02 -23.88
C ASP A 47 -5.69 8.71 -22.37
N SER A 48 -6.10 7.50 -21.95
CA SER A 48 -6.11 7.10 -20.55
C SER A 48 -4.69 6.86 -20.02
N ALA A 49 -4.33 7.60 -18.97
CA ALA A 49 -3.09 7.35 -18.24
C ALA A 49 -3.06 5.95 -17.60
N VAL A 50 -4.23 5.37 -17.29
CA VAL A 50 -4.34 4.01 -16.75
C VAL A 50 -4.00 2.97 -17.81
N LEU A 51 -4.46 3.17 -19.05
CA LEU A 51 -4.09 2.31 -20.18
C LEU A 51 -2.57 2.35 -20.42
N ALA A 52 -1.99 3.53 -20.50
CA ALA A 52 -0.54 3.69 -20.66
C ALA A 52 0.23 2.98 -19.53
N ALA A 53 -0.16 3.19 -18.27
CA ALA A 53 0.47 2.53 -17.12
C ALA A 53 0.26 1.00 -17.11
N ALA A 54 -0.87 0.51 -17.62
CA ALA A 54 -1.15 -0.92 -17.71
C ALA A 54 -0.27 -1.58 -18.79
N ILE A 55 -0.13 -0.94 -19.96
CA ILE A 55 0.76 -1.42 -21.03
C ILE A 55 2.21 -1.43 -20.55
N ASP A 56 2.67 -0.36 -19.90
CA ASP A 56 4.02 -0.26 -19.32
C ASP A 56 4.31 -1.35 -18.27
N ALA A 57 3.26 -1.88 -17.63
CA ALA A 57 3.36 -2.90 -16.59
C ALA A 57 3.36 -4.34 -17.13
N LEU A 58 3.10 -4.56 -18.43
CA LEU A 58 3.02 -5.90 -18.99
C LEU A 58 4.40 -6.58 -19.04
N LEU A 59 4.40 -7.86 -18.66
CA LEU A 59 5.55 -8.76 -18.74
C LEU A 59 5.33 -9.83 -19.82
N PRO A 60 6.39 -10.55 -20.23
CA PRO A 60 6.25 -11.70 -21.10
C PRO A 60 5.28 -12.75 -20.54
N GLY A 61 4.27 -13.14 -21.33
CA GLY A 61 3.24 -14.11 -20.93
C GLY A 61 1.96 -13.48 -20.37
N ASP A 62 1.95 -12.18 -20.11
CA ASP A 62 0.72 -11.49 -19.69
C ASP A 62 -0.27 -11.33 -20.86
N ALA A 63 -1.56 -11.31 -20.52
CA ALA A 63 -2.64 -11.00 -21.44
C ALA A 63 -3.50 -9.87 -20.87
N LEU A 64 -3.75 -8.81 -21.65
CA LEU A 64 -4.56 -7.67 -21.24
C LEU A 64 -5.75 -7.51 -22.18
N THR A 65 -6.96 -7.58 -21.64
CA THR A 65 -8.19 -7.31 -22.38
C THR A 65 -8.66 -5.89 -22.08
N LEU A 66 -8.95 -5.11 -23.12
CA LEU A 66 -9.49 -3.75 -23.01
C LEU A 66 -10.98 -3.74 -23.34
N VAL A 67 -11.76 -3.07 -22.50
CA VAL A 67 -13.17 -2.75 -22.74
C VAL A 67 -13.29 -1.23 -22.86
N PRO A 68 -13.82 -0.70 -23.98
CA PRO A 68 -13.97 0.74 -24.17
C PRO A 68 -15.01 1.36 -23.22
N THR A 69 -14.85 2.65 -22.91
CA THR A 69 -15.83 3.45 -22.13
C THR A 69 -17.22 3.48 -22.77
N GLU A 70 -17.29 3.49 -24.10
CA GLU A 70 -18.54 3.54 -24.86
C GLU A 70 -18.50 2.58 -26.04
N ALA A 71 -19.66 2.00 -26.35
CA ALA A 71 -19.83 1.16 -27.53
C ALA A 71 -19.45 1.95 -28.80
N GLY A 72 -18.66 1.33 -29.68
CA GLY A 72 -18.16 1.95 -30.92
C GLY A 72 -16.78 2.63 -30.81
N ARG A 73 -16.20 2.73 -29.60
CA ARG A 73 -14.81 3.24 -29.42
C ARG A 73 -13.74 2.15 -29.49
N ALA A 74 -14.14 0.88 -29.56
CA ALA A 74 -13.23 -0.26 -29.69
C ALA A 74 -12.33 -0.18 -30.94
N ALA A 75 -12.82 0.33 -32.08
CA ALA A 75 -11.98 0.50 -33.28
C ALA A 75 -10.79 1.43 -33.03
N ALA A 76 -11.02 2.57 -32.36
CA ALA A 76 -9.96 3.52 -32.01
C ALA A 76 -8.96 2.93 -30.99
N LEU A 77 -9.43 2.10 -30.05
CA LEU A 77 -8.54 1.36 -29.15
C LEU A 77 -7.70 0.32 -29.88
N ARG A 78 -8.28 -0.43 -30.82
CA ARG A 78 -7.55 -1.43 -31.63
C ARG A 78 -6.46 -0.77 -32.47
N GLU A 79 -6.77 0.38 -33.08
CA GLU A 79 -5.80 1.20 -33.81
C GLU A 79 -4.67 1.65 -32.87
N HIS A 80 -5.01 2.24 -31.72
CA HIS A 80 -4.02 2.66 -30.71
C HIS A 80 -3.11 1.51 -30.26
N VAL A 81 -3.66 0.33 -29.96
CA VAL A 81 -2.89 -0.86 -29.57
C VAL A 81 -1.93 -1.29 -30.67
N THR A 82 -2.36 -1.23 -31.93
CA THR A 82 -1.53 -1.58 -33.09
C THR A 82 -0.37 -0.58 -33.27
N GLU A 83 -0.62 0.71 -33.04
CA GLU A 83 0.39 1.77 -33.10
C GLU A 83 1.49 1.63 -32.03
N GLN A 84 1.19 1.01 -30.88
CA GLN A 84 2.19 0.70 -29.84
C GLN A 84 3.19 -0.39 -30.26
N GLY A 85 2.96 -1.03 -31.41
CA GLY A 85 3.85 -2.02 -32.00
C GLY A 85 3.55 -3.45 -31.59
N ARG A 86 4.27 -4.38 -32.23
CA ARG A 86 3.97 -5.82 -32.20
C ARG A 86 3.99 -6.42 -30.79
N TRP A 87 4.89 -5.97 -29.92
CA TRP A 87 4.98 -6.50 -28.55
C TRP A 87 3.69 -6.30 -27.74
N VAL A 88 3.04 -5.15 -27.92
CA VAL A 88 1.75 -4.83 -27.29
C VAL A 88 0.62 -5.54 -28.03
N ALA A 89 0.59 -5.48 -29.36
CA ALA A 89 -0.47 -6.08 -30.17
C ALA A 89 -0.62 -7.60 -29.97
N ASP A 90 0.48 -8.31 -29.67
CA ASP A 90 0.46 -9.75 -29.40
C ASP A 90 -0.12 -10.11 -27.99
N ARG A 91 -0.28 -9.12 -27.10
CA ARG A 91 -0.69 -9.30 -25.68
C ARG A 91 -1.98 -8.60 -25.31
N VAL A 92 -2.34 -7.56 -26.07
CA VAL A 92 -3.48 -6.71 -25.77
C VAL A 92 -4.60 -6.98 -26.76
N SER A 93 -5.74 -7.46 -26.25
CA SER A 93 -6.96 -7.65 -27.02
C SER A 93 -7.96 -6.54 -26.69
N VAL A 94 -8.87 -6.26 -27.63
CA VAL A 94 -9.95 -5.26 -27.43
C VAL A 94 -11.27 -5.91 -27.79
N VAL A 95 -12.17 -5.97 -26.81
CA VAL A 95 -13.55 -6.44 -26.98
C VAL A 95 -14.51 -5.26 -27.08
N ASP A 96 -15.69 -5.47 -27.66
CA ASP A 96 -16.66 -4.38 -27.85
C ASP A 96 -17.50 -4.11 -26.60
N SER A 97 -17.64 -5.10 -25.73
CA SER A 97 -18.39 -5.00 -24.48
C SER A 97 -17.79 -5.84 -23.36
N LEU A 98 -18.11 -5.50 -22.10
CA LEU A 98 -17.66 -6.27 -20.93
C LEU A 98 -18.16 -7.72 -20.97
N ALA A 99 -19.32 -7.98 -21.59
CA ALA A 99 -19.89 -9.33 -21.71
C ALA A 99 -19.04 -10.31 -22.53
N GLU A 100 -18.16 -9.80 -23.39
CA GLU A 100 -17.23 -10.58 -24.20
C GLU A 100 -15.89 -10.83 -23.50
N ALA A 101 -15.64 -10.18 -22.36
CA ALA A 101 -14.38 -10.29 -21.63
C ALA A 101 -14.34 -11.52 -20.72
N ASP A 102 -13.30 -12.34 -20.86
CA ASP A 102 -13.02 -13.43 -19.94
C ASP A 102 -12.65 -12.90 -18.53
N PRO A 103 -12.91 -13.69 -17.46
CA PRO A 103 -12.43 -13.36 -16.13
C PRO A 103 -10.90 -13.20 -16.07
N ALA A 104 -10.44 -12.26 -15.23
CA ALA A 104 -9.03 -11.90 -15.12
C ALA A 104 -8.51 -11.93 -13.68
N ASP A 105 -7.20 -12.12 -13.53
CA ASP A 105 -6.50 -12.08 -12.23
C ASP A 105 -6.40 -10.66 -11.65
N VAL A 106 -6.39 -9.66 -12.53
CA VAL A 106 -6.38 -8.24 -12.16
C VAL A 106 -7.40 -7.48 -13.02
N VAL A 107 -8.43 -6.94 -12.38
CA VAL A 107 -9.42 -6.07 -13.04
C VAL A 107 -9.19 -4.63 -12.58
N MET A 108 -9.15 -3.69 -13.52
CA MET A 108 -8.91 -2.27 -13.26
C MET A 108 -9.98 -1.45 -13.96
N VAL A 109 -10.43 -0.37 -13.31
CA VAL A 109 -11.32 0.61 -13.94
C VAL A 109 -10.52 1.88 -14.22
N ALA A 110 -10.47 2.27 -15.49
CA ALA A 110 -9.68 3.40 -15.96
C ALA A 110 -10.25 4.75 -15.49
N GLU A 111 -11.58 4.84 -15.34
CA GLU A 111 -12.27 6.05 -14.90
C GLU A 111 -12.67 5.98 -13.42
N PRO A 112 -12.57 7.08 -12.65
CA PRO A 112 -13.02 7.09 -11.28
C PRO A 112 -14.54 6.98 -11.18
N LEU A 113 -15.02 6.14 -10.28
CA LEU A 113 -16.45 6.03 -9.99
C LEU A 113 -16.92 7.33 -9.32
N ALA A 114 -17.74 8.11 -10.03
CA ALA A 114 -18.21 9.42 -9.56
C ALA A 114 -19.72 9.46 -9.29
N GLY A 115 -20.43 8.36 -9.50
CA GLY A 115 -21.89 8.26 -9.45
C GLY A 115 -22.49 8.08 -8.04
N THR A 116 -23.73 7.59 -8.03
CA THR A 116 -24.49 7.25 -6.82
C THR A 116 -23.97 5.95 -6.18
N ALA A 117 -24.43 5.67 -4.96
CA ALA A 117 -24.11 4.40 -4.29
C ALA A 117 -24.72 3.19 -5.00
N GLU A 118 -25.89 3.33 -5.63
CA GLU A 118 -26.57 2.24 -6.34
C GLU A 118 -25.90 1.92 -7.67
N GLU A 119 -25.51 2.95 -8.44
CA GLU A 119 -24.69 2.79 -9.65
C GLU A 119 -23.37 2.10 -9.32
N THR A 120 -22.67 2.58 -8.27
CA THR A 120 -21.39 2.00 -7.82
C THR A 120 -21.54 0.52 -7.46
N ARG A 121 -22.60 0.16 -6.71
CA ARG A 121 -22.85 -1.24 -6.35
C ARG A 121 -23.11 -2.10 -7.60
N THR A 122 -23.93 -1.61 -8.51
CA THR A 122 -24.24 -2.32 -9.77
C THR A 122 -22.99 -2.54 -10.60
N THR A 123 -22.12 -1.53 -10.69
CA THR A 123 -20.82 -1.64 -11.36
C THR A 123 -19.95 -2.71 -10.69
N LEU A 124 -19.81 -2.67 -9.35
CA LEU A 124 -19.00 -3.65 -8.63
C LEU A 124 -19.55 -5.07 -8.75
N ASP A 125 -20.87 -5.27 -8.64
CA ASP A 125 -21.53 -6.57 -8.81
C ASP A 125 -21.32 -7.13 -10.21
N THR A 126 -21.25 -6.26 -11.22
CA THR A 126 -20.95 -6.65 -12.60
C THR A 126 -19.49 -7.04 -12.76
N LEU A 127 -18.56 -6.20 -12.29
CA LEU A 127 -17.12 -6.45 -12.40
C LEU A 127 -16.67 -7.69 -11.62
N THR A 128 -17.32 -8.00 -10.50
CA THR A 128 -17.00 -9.18 -9.68
C THR A 128 -17.17 -10.49 -10.45
N LYS A 129 -18.03 -10.52 -11.47
CA LYS A 129 -18.24 -11.69 -12.34
C LYS A 129 -17.07 -11.96 -13.29
N HIS A 130 -16.19 -10.99 -13.47
CA HIS A 130 -14.99 -11.06 -14.31
C HIS A 130 -13.70 -11.20 -13.47
N LEU A 131 -13.81 -11.63 -12.22
CA LEU A 131 -12.67 -11.93 -11.36
C LEU A 131 -12.44 -13.45 -11.31
N THR A 132 -11.20 -13.87 -11.50
CA THR A 132 -10.78 -15.24 -11.16
C THR A 132 -10.66 -15.40 -9.63
N ASP A 133 -10.47 -16.62 -9.14
CA ASP A 133 -10.29 -16.86 -7.72
C ASP A 133 -9.02 -16.19 -7.17
N GLY A 134 -9.16 -15.41 -6.10
CA GLY A 134 -8.07 -14.64 -5.50
C GLY A 134 -7.70 -13.35 -6.24
N ALA A 135 -8.38 -13.04 -7.35
CA ALA A 135 -8.14 -11.84 -8.15
C ALA A 135 -8.39 -10.53 -7.39
N VAL A 136 -7.85 -9.44 -7.93
CA VAL A 136 -8.01 -8.10 -7.35
C VAL A 136 -8.71 -7.16 -8.32
N LEU A 137 -9.69 -6.43 -7.81
CA LEU A 137 -10.34 -5.31 -8.47
C LEU A 137 -9.77 -3.98 -7.95
N ALA A 138 -9.18 -3.18 -8.84
CA ALA A 138 -8.67 -1.85 -8.54
C ALA A 138 -9.59 -0.76 -9.10
N VAL A 139 -10.13 0.08 -8.22
CA VAL A 139 -11.07 1.15 -8.56
C VAL A 139 -10.70 2.46 -7.88
N ALA A 140 -10.95 3.58 -8.53
CA ALA A 140 -10.71 4.92 -7.99
C ALA A 140 -12.00 5.68 -7.73
N VAL A 141 -11.95 6.61 -6.78
CA VAL A 141 -13.05 7.55 -6.50
C VAL A 141 -12.50 8.92 -6.11
N PRO A 142 -13.16 10.03 -6.47
CA PRO A 142 -12.86 11.35 -5.92
C PRO A 142 -12.85 11.34 -4.38
N ALA A 143 -11.73 11.74 -3.78
CA ALA A 143 -11.53 11.67 -2.33
C ALA A 143 -12.00 12.92 -1.57
N LEU A 144 -12.42 13.97 -2.27
CA LEU A 144 -12.91 15.20 -1.65
C LEU A 144 -14.31 14.98 -1.05
N PRO A 145 -14.58 15.48 0.17
CA PRO A 145 -15.92 15.40 0.76
C PRO A 145 -16.99 15.99 -0.16
N GLY A 146 -18.10 15.27 -0.35
CA GLY A 146 -19.20 15.69 -1.22
C GLY A 146 -18.88 15.68 -2.72
N ALA A 147 -17.74 15.14 -3.15
CA ALA A 147 -17.37 15.10 -4.57
C ALA A 147 -18.10 14.00 -5.36
N THR A 148 -18.79 13.08 -4.69
CA THR A 148 -19.63 12.06 -5.35
C THR A 148 -21.02 12.03 -4.69
N PRO A 149 -22.10 11.73 -5.44
CA PRO A 149 -23.45 11.52 -4.91
C PRO A 149 -23.62 10.27 -4.04
N GLY A 150 -22.59 9.43 -3.87
CA GLY A 150 -22.65 8.25 -3.01
C GLY A 150 -21.56 7.21 -3.26
N ALA A 151 -20.86 7.27 -4.40
CA ALA A 151 -19.81 6.32 -4.76
C ALA A 151 -18.72 6.16 -3.69
N ALA A 152 -18.23 7.27 -3.11
CA ALA A 152 -17.17 7.23 -2.10
C ALA A 152 -17.62 6.47 -0.84
N ALA A 153 -18.85 6.70 -0.37
CA ALA A 153 -19.38 6.03 0.81
C ALA A 153 -19.67 4.54 0.55
N GLU A 154 -20.08 4.17 -0.67
CA GLU A 154 -20.22 2.76 -1.04
C GLU A 154 -18.85 2.06 -1.10
N LEU A 155 -17.84 2.67 -1.72
CA LEU A 155 -16.50 2.10 -1.75
C LEU A 155 -15.84 2.00 -0.38
N ASP A 156 -16.10 2.94 0.54
CA ASP A 156 -15.67 2.80 1.94
C ASP A 156 -16.28 1.56 2.61
N ARG A 157 -17.57 1.28 2.36
CA ARG A 157 -18.22 0.04 2.85
C ARG A 157 -17.60 -1.21 2.25
N GLN A 158 -17.43 -1.23 0.92
CA GLN A 158 -16.86 -2.39 0.21
C GLN A 158 -15.40 -2.62 0.62
N GLY A 159 -14.63 -1.54 0.82
CA GLY A 159 -13.26 -1.60 1.33
C GLY A 159 -13.17 -2.13 2.76
N ALA A 160 -14.16 -1.89 3.61
CA ALA A 160 -14.20 -2.48 4.96
C ALA A 160 -14.46 -3.99 4.95
N LEU A 161 -15.17 -4.50 3.93
CA LEU A 161 -15.55 -5.91 3.83
C LEU A 161 -14.55 -6.74 3.01
N PHE A 162 -14.07 -6.18 1.89
CA PHE A 162 -13.30 -6.89 0.86
C PHE A 162 -11.97 -6.20 0.55
N GLY A 163 -11.64 -5.12 1.27
CA GLY A 163 -10.46 -4.32 0.98
C GLY A 163 -9.16 -5.03 1.35
N VAL A 164 -8.30 -5.22 0.34
CA VAL A 164 -6.92 -5.71 0.49
C VAL A 164 -5.88 -4.59 0.34
N GLY A 165 -6.36 -3.35 0.28
CA GLY A 165 -5.49 -2.17 0.35
C GLY A 165 -6.19 -0.92 -0.17
N THR A 166 -5.86 0.22 0.43
CA THR A 166 -6.41 1.51 0.04
C THR A 166 -5.31 2.56 0.03
N ASP A 167 -5.27 3.38 -1.01
CA ASP A 167 -4.27 4.42 -1.18
C ASP A 167 -4.92 5.77 -1.53
N LEU A 168 -4.48 6.84 -0.85
CA LEU A 168 -4.90 8.20 -1.15
C LEU A 168 -3.84 8.90 -2.01
N VAL A 169 -4.22 9.26 -3.23
CA VAL A 169 -3.36 9.94 -4.20
C VAL A 169 -3.64 11.45 -4.16
N LEU A 170 -3.05 12.13 -3.17
CA LEU A 170 -3.25 13.57 -2.94
C LEU A 170 -2.81 14.47 -4.09
N ARG A 171 -1.83 14.02 -4.90
CA ARG A 171 -1.31 14.81 -6.03
C ARG A 171 -2.15 14.70 -7.30
N ASN A 172 -3.21 13.88 -7.30
CA ASN A 172 -4.19 13.91 -8.39
C ASN A 172 -5.06 15.17 -8.26
N GLN A 173 -5.56 15.70 -9.37
CA GLN A 173 -6.49 16.84 -9.36
C GLN A 173 -7.81 16.45 -10.05
N PRO A 174 -8.92 16.31 -9.29
CA PRO A 174 -9.01 16.29 -7.83
C PRO A 174 -8.30 15.06 -7.21
N PRO A 175 -7.98 15.07 -5.90
CA PRO A 175 -7.42 13.91 -5.21
C PRO A 175 -8.30 12.67 -5.38
N LEU A 176 -7.67 11.52 -5.60
CA LEU A 176 -8.34 10.24 -5.76
C LEU A 176 -7.99 9.29 -4.61
N ARG A 177 -8.94 8.46 -4.21
CA ARG A 177 -8.70 7.29 -3.39
C ARG A 177 -8.85 6.05 -4.24
N VAL A 178 -7.83 5.19 -4.21
CA VAL A 178 -7.81 3.92 -4.92
C VAL A 178 -8.07 2.81 -3.92
N TYR A 179 -9.05 1.96 -4.22
CA TYR A 179 -9.38 0.75 -3.46
C TYR A 179 -8.92 -0.46 -4.26
N ARG A 180 -8.35 -1.42 -3.56
CA ARG A 180 -8.12 -2.78 -4.06
C ARG A 180 -9.02 -3.72 -3.28
N LEU A 181 -9.91 -4.38 -4.00
CA LEU A 181 -10.93 -5.26 -3.45
C LEU A 181 -10.65 -6.69 -3.90
N ARG A 182 -10.85 -7.65 -3.00
CA ARG A 182 -10.74 -9.07 -3.27
C ARG A 182 -11.93 -9.78 -2.63
N PHE A 183 -12.73 -10.44 -3.46
CA PHE A 183 -13.99 -11.06 -3.03
C PHE A 183 -13.86 -12.55 -2.70
N THR A 184 -12.81 -13.19 -3.19
CA THR A 184 -12.49 -14.61 -2.93
C THR A 184 -11.08 -14.73 -2.34
N ALA A 185 -10.86 -15.74 -1.49
CA ALA A 185 -9.59 -15.90 -0.79
C ALA A 185 -8.45 -16.20 -1.78
N ALA A 186 -7.31 -15.50 -1.64
CA ALA A 186 -6.11 -15.80 -2.41
C ALA A 186 -5.29 -16.94 -1.77
N ASP A 187 -4.66 -17.74 -2.63
CA ASP A 187 -3.62 -18.68 -2.24
C ASP A 187 -2.41 -17.92 -1.65
N PRO A 188 -1.97 -18.23 -0.42
CA PRO A 188 -0.75 -17.66 0.15
C PRO A 188 0.49 -17.77 -0.76
N ALA A 189 0.60 -18.85 -1.54
CA ALA A 189 1.74 -19.07 -2.44
C ALA A 189 1.80 -18.05 -3.59
N ALA A 190 0.70 -17.35 -3.90
CA ALA A 190 0.72 -16.26 -4.86
C ALA A 190 1.62 -15.10 -4.41
N ALA A 191 1.81 -14.91 -3.09
CA ALA A 191 2.65 -13.86 -2.54
C ALA A 191 4.13 -14.01 -2.94
N ASP A 192 4.62 -15.25 -3.13
CA ASP A 192 6.02 -15.54 -3.47
C ASP A 192 6.42 -15.00 -4.86
N LYS A 193 5.42 -14.69 -5.70
CA LYS A 193 5.59 -14.15 -7.06
C LYS A 193 5.44 -12.64 -7.12
N LEU A 194 5.25 -11.98 -5.98
CA LEU A 194 5.05 -10.55 -5.90
C LEU A 194 6.37 -9.81 -5.64
N THR A 195 6.53 -8.67 -6.30
CA THR A 195 7.46 -7.63 -5.87
C THR A 195 6.78 -6.63 -4.93
N PRO A 196 7.55 -5.87 -4.13
CA PRO A 196 6.98 -4.83 -3.28
C PRO A 196 6.11 -3.83 -4.06
N ALA A 197 4.88 -3.60 -3.59
CA ALA A 197 3.98 -2.65 -4.22
C ALA A 197 4.52 -1.21 -4.25
N TYR A 198 4.19 -0.51 -5.33
CA TYR A 198 4.27 0.94 -5.38
C TYR A 198 3.34 1.56 -4.33
N ARG A 199 3.84 2.56 -3.60
CA ARG A 199 3.09 3.25 -2.55
C ARG A 199 3.05 4.75 -2.86
N PRO A 200 1.90 5.35 -3.21
CA PRO A 200 1.82 6.79 -3.43
C PRO A 200 2.06 7.60 -2.15
N SER A 201 1.99 6.97 -0.98
CA SER A 201 2.40 7.57 0.29
C SER A 201 3.91 7.72 0.43
N SER A 202 4.74 7.04 -0.37
CA SER A 202 6.19 7.23 -0.39
C SER A 202 6.53 8.34 -1.39
N VAL A 203 6.94 9.50 -0.88
CA VAL A 203 7.17 10.70 -1.69
C VAL A 203 8.67 10.83 -2.01
N PRO A 204 9.08 10.80 -3.28
CA PRO A 204 10.49 10.86 -3.63
C PRO A 204 11.11 12.20 -3.27
N LEU A 205 12.26 12.16 -2.59
CA LEU A 205 13.12 13.32 -2.29
C LEU A 205 14.37 13.30 -3.18
N THR A 206 15.02 12.14 -3.29
CA THR A 206 16.12 11.85 -4.22
C THR A 206 15.88 10.49 -4.89
N ARG A 207 16.80 10.01 -5.73
CA ARG A 207 16.67 8.69 -6.40
C ARG A 207 16.55 7.52 -5.43
N GLY A 208 17.21 7.57 -4.26
CA GLY A 208 17.25 6.47 -3.29
C GLY A 208 16.61 6.81 -1.94
N MET A 209 16.13 8.04 -1.75
CA MET A 209 15.54 8.48 -0.50
C MET A 209 14.16 9.05 -0.73
N HIS A 210 13.16 8.44 -0.10
CA HIS A 210 11.80 8.97 -0.07
C HIS A 210 11.44 9.42 1.35
N ILE A 211 10.29 10.08 1.47
CA ILE A 211 9.69 10.48 2.74
C ILE A 211 8.25 9.97 2.73
N ASP A 212 7.85 9.32 3.81
CA ASP A 212 6.46 8.92 4.01
C ASP A 212 5.53 10.16 4.06
N SER A 213 4.32 10.04 3.52
CA SER A 213 3.38 11.16 3.42
C SER A 213 3.01 11.75 4.78
N ASN A 214 3.08 10.97 5.87
CA ASN A 214 2.96 11.49 7.23
C ASN A 214 4.07 12.51 7.56
N GLY A 215 5.29 12.26 7.09
CA GLY A 215 6.42 13.17 7.24
C GLY A 215 6.27 14.44 6.41
N VAL A 216 5.81 14.31 5.17
CA VAL A 216 5.50 15.47 4.31
C VAL A 216 4.42 16.34 4.95
N ALA A 217 3.34 15.73 5.45
CA ALA A 217 2.27 16.44 6.15
C ALA A 217 2.78 17.13 7.42
N ALA A 218 3.55 16.42 8.25
CA ALA A 218 4.09 16.97 9.49
C ALA A 218 5.06 18.14 9.24
N ALA A 219 5.94 18.02 8.24
CA ALA A 219 6.84 19.11 7.84
C ALA A 219 6.06 20.31 7.28
N GLY A 220 5.04 20.08 6.46
CA GLY A 220 4.15 21.12 5.95
C GLY A 220 3.42 21.89 7.06
N ILE A 221 2.90 21.18 8.07
CA ILE A 221 2.28 21.79 9.26
C ILE A 221 3.30 22.64 10.01
N ALA A 222 4.51 22.13 10.25
CA ALA A 222 5.56 22.87 10.94
C ALA A 222 5.93 24.16 10.18
N LEU A 223 6.11 24.10 8.87
CA LEU A 223 6.38 25.28 8.04
C LEU A 223 5.20 26.26 8.01
N GLY A 224 3.97 25.78 7.98
CA GLY A 224 2.77 26.60 8.08
C GLY A 224 2.69 27.35 9.42
N LEU A 225 2.99 26.68 10.53
CA LEU A 225 3.07 27.31 11.85
C LEU A 225 4.20 28.34 11.93
N ALA A 226 5.33 28.08 11.28
CA ALA A 226 6.43 29.04 11.17
C ALA A 226 5.99 30.30 10.41
N ALA A 227 5.35 30.13 9.25
CA ALA A 227 4.83 31.24 8.46
C ALA A 227 3.79 32.06 9.23
N LEU A 228 2.84 31.40 9.89
CA LEU A 228 1.83 32.06 10.73
C LEU A 228 2.48 32.84 11.86
N SER A 229 3.44 32.24 12.57
CA SER A 229 4.18 32.90 13.66
C SER A 229 4.93 34.14 13.17
N ARG A 230 5.53 34.06 11.97
CA ARG A 230 6.25 35.16 11.32
C ARG A 230 5.31 36.32 10.96
N VAL A 231 4.13 36.00 10.43
CA VAL A 231 3.11 36.99 10.07
C VAL A 231 2.50 37.65 11.31
N SER A 232 2.14 36.87 12.33
CA SER A 232 1.50 37.39 13.55
C SER A 232 2.47 38.17 14.46
N ARG A 233 3.77 37.82 14.48
CA ARG A 233 4.79 38.50 15.30
C ARG A 233 6.11 38.73 14.54
N PRO A 234 6.16 39.69 13.58
CA PRO A 234 7.31 39.86 12.69
C PRO A 234 8.65 40.19 13.36
N LYS A 235 8.64 40.80 14.56
CA LYS A 235 9.87 41.10 15.31
C LYS A 235 10.37 39.92 16.15
N SER A 236 9.53 38.90 16.37
CA SER A 236 9.87 37.74 17.19
C SER A 236 10.68 36.71 16.39
N LYS A 237 11.59 36.01 17.07
CA LYS A 237 12.32 34.86 16.53
C LYS A 237 11.59 33.52 16.75
N LEU A 238 10.40 33.52 17.35
CA LEU A 238 9.63 32.31 17.67
C LEU A 238 9.33 31.42 16.44
N TRP A 239 9.22 32.01 15.25
CA TRP A 239 9.00 31.27 14.00
C TRP A 239 10.15 30.30 13.64
N LEU A 240 11.37 30.53 14.17
CA LEU A 240 12.52 29.67 13.92
C LEU A 240 12.34 28.28 14.51
N VAL A 241 11.65 28.14 15.64
CA VAL A 241 11.47 26.83 16.30
C VAL A 241 10.73 25.84 15.40
N PRO A 242 9.51 26.11 14.91
CA PRO A 242 8.82 25.20 14.00
C PRO A 242 9.50 25.10 12.63
N ALA A 243 10.16 26.17 12.14
CA ALA A 243 10.91 26.12 10.89
C ALA A 243 12.09 25.12 10.96
N LEU A 244 12.89 25.20 12.03
CA LEU A 244 14.03 24.30 12.24
C LEU A 244 13.58 22.87 12.59
N ALA A 245 12.43 22.71 13.24
CA ALA A 245 11.87 21.39 13.54
C ALA A 245 11.36 20.63 12.31
N ALA A 246 11.03 21.32 11.20
CA ALA A 246 10.47 20.69 10.01
C ALA A 246 11.42 19.62 9.40
N VAL A 247 12.73 19.88 9.41
CA VAL A 247 13.74 18.98 8.84
C VAL A 247 13.86 17.66 9.64
N PRO A 248 14.15 17.65 10.96
CA PRO A 248 14.24 16.41 11.72
C PRO A 248 12.91 15.64 11.76
N VAL A 249 11.77 16.35 11.77
CA VAL A 249 10.45 15.72 11.65
C VAL A 249 10.33 14.99 10.31
N ALA A 250 10.68 15.62 9.19
CA ALA A 250 10.68 14.95 7.89
C ALA A 250 11.64 13.76 7.84
N ALA A 251 12.86 13.93 8.39
CA ALA A 251 13.91 12.90 8.40
C ALA A 251 13.54 11.66 9.24
N PHE A 252 12.70 11.83 10.27
CA PHE A 252 12.16 10.72 11.05
C PHE A 252 11.27 9.79 10.20
N PHE A 253 10.52 10.36 9.25
CA PHE A 253 9.65 9.65 8.32
C PHE A 253 10.34 9.27 7.00
N ARG A 254 11.68 9.29 6.98
CA ARG A 254 12.42 8.87 5.79
C ARG A 254 12.14 7.41 5.47
N ASP A 255 12.10 7.12 4.19
CA ASP A 255 11.75 5.82 3.63
C ASP A 255 12.73 5.54 2.49
N PRO A 256 13.96 5.09 2.78
CA PRO A 256 14.94 4.78 1.75
C PRO A 256 14.44 3.63 0.87
N GLU A 257 14.73 3.72 -0.43
CA GLU A 257 14.58 2.57 -1.31
C GLU A 257 15.66 1.52 -0.99
N ARG A 258 15.27 0.26 -1.17
CA ARG A 258 16.05 -0.88 -0.68
C ARG A 258 15.98 -2.03 -1.66
N ASP A 259 17.15 -2.60 -1.91
CA ASP A 259 17.26 -3.87 -2.61
C ASP A 259 16.86 -4.97 -1.63
N VAL A 260 15.85 -5.75 -2.04
CA VAL A 260 15.40 -6.93 -1.31
C VAL A 260 16.19 -8.11 -1.87
N PRO A 261 16.85 -8.93 -1.02
CA PRO A 261 17.53 -10.14 -1.47
C PRO A 261 16.61 -11.03 -2.32
N GLU A 262 17.14 -11.60 -3.40
CA GLU A 262 16.39 -12.49 -4.31
C GLU A 262 16.30 -13.94 -3.80
N ASP A 263 17.24 -14.36 -2.94
CA ASP A 263 17.31 -15.70 -2.33
C ASP A 263 15.97 -16.11 -1.72
N ALA A 264 15.29 -17.12 -2.28
CA ALA A 264 13.97 -17.57 -1.83
C ALA A 264 13.96 -18.09 -0.38
N SER A 265 15.10 -18.52 0.15
CA SER A 265 15.23 -18.94 1.55
C SER A 265 15.34 -17.77 2.53
N ALA A 266 15.65 -16.56 2.05
CA ALA A 266 15.97 -15.43 2.93
C ALA A 266 14.75 -14.87 3.66
N VAL A 267 14.90 -14.68 4.96
CA VAL A 267 14.02 -13.89 5.81
C VAL A 267 14.71 -12.58 6.13
N VAL A 268 14.11 -11.45 5.76
CA VAL A 268 14.71 -10.11 5.95
C VAL A 268 14.24 -9.46 7.24
N ALA A 269 15.03 -8.54 7.78
CA ALA A 269 14.65 -7.75 8.93
C ALA A 269 13.33 -6.99 8.66
N ALA A 270 12.42 -6.95 9.64
CA ALA A 270 11.19 -6.17 9.49
C ALA A 270 11.42 -4.64 9.62
N SER A 271 12.59 -4.24 10.12
CA SER A 271 12.84 -2.88 10.59
C SER A 271 14.34 -2.57 10.68
N ASP A 272 14.71 -1.30 10.71
CA ASP A 272 16.09 -0.88 10.96
C ASP A 272 16.38 -0.85 12.45
N GLY A 273 17.51 -1.39 12.87
CA GLY A 273 17.87 -1.23 14.26
C GLY A 273 18.97 -2.14 14.73
N LYS A 274 18.90 -2.45 16.02
CA LYS A 274 19.82 -3.34 16.71
C LYS A 274 19.07 -4.59 17.20
N VAL A 275 19.58 -5.77 16.87
CA VAL A 275 19.05 -7.04 17.39
C VAL A 275 19.23 -7.06 18.91
N LEU A 276 18.14 -7.23 19.63
CA LEU A 276 18.10 -7.33 21.10
C LEU A 276 18.23 -8.79 21.56
N SER A 277 17.48 -9.68 20.93
CA SER A 277 17.44 -11.10 21.30
C SER A 277 17.08 -11.98 20.11
N VAL A 278 17.54 -13.22 20.19
CA VAL A 278 17.23 -14.32 19.27
C VAL A 278 16.92 -15.52 20.15
N GLU A 279 15.64 -15.90 20.22
CA GLU A 279 15.13 -16.82 21.23
C GLU A 279 14.15 -17.82 20.62
N ARG A 280 14.07 -19.02 21.17
CA ARG A 280 13.00 -19.98 20.89
C ARG A 280 11.97 -19.90 22.00
N LEU A 281 10.69 -19.79 21.65
CA LEU A 281 9.60 -19.71 22.62
C LEU A 281 8.29 -20.25 22.04
N ARG A 282 7.32 -20.53 22.91
CA ARG A 282 5.92 -20.77 22.52
C ARG A 282 5.09 -19.55 22.84
N ASP A 283 4.13 -19.23 21.98
CA ASP A 283 3.23 -18.10 22.14
C ASP A 283 1.83 -18.52 21.73
N GLU A 284 0.97 -18.76 22.72
CA GLU A 284 -0.38 -19.30 22.55
C GLU A 284 -1.26 -18.46 21.61
N ARG A 285 -0.92 -17.18 21.40
CA ARG A 285 -1.60 -16.30 20.44
C ARG A 285 -1.52 -16.79 19.00
N PHE A 286 -0.49 -17.57 18.67
CA PHE A 286 -0.19 -18.02 17.30
C PHE A 286 -0.18 -19.56 17.18
N GLY A 287 -0.69 -20.25 18.20
CA GLY A 287 -0.74 -21.70 18.30
C GLY A 287 0.36 -22.32 19.16
N ASP A 288 0.34 -23.65 19.26
CA ASP A 288 1.17 -24.42 20.22
C ASP A 288 2.60 -24.72 19.72
N GLN A 289 2.93 -24.29 18.50
CA GLN A 289 4.24 -24.51 17.89
C GLN A 289 5.33 -23.65 18.55
N GLU A 290 6.58 -24.12 18.46
CA GLU A 290 7.74 -23.32 18.87
C GLU A 290 8.09 -22.32 17.77
N PHE A 291 8.33 -21.08 18.16
CA PHE A 291 8.76 -19.99 17.29
C PHE A 291 10.19 -19.56 17.60
N LEU A 292 10.97 -19.33 16.55
CA LEU A 292 12.17 -18.52 16.58
C LEU A 292 11.75 -17.04 16.55
N ARG A 293 11.98 -16.33 17.65
CA ARG A 293 11.73 -14.89 17.79
C ARG A 293 13.03 -14.11 17.62
N ILE A 294 13.04 -13.16 16.69
CA ILE A 294 14.13 -12.19 16.51
C ILE A 294 13.59 -10.80 16.82
N ALA A 295 14.05 -10.20 17.93
CA ALA A 295 13.60 -8.89 18.38
C ALA A 295 14.60 -7.80 17.98
N VAL A 296 14.12 -6.74 17.32
CA VAL A 296 14.94 -5.62 16.81
C VAL A 296 14.45 -4.32 17.42
N PHE A 297 15.35 -3.62 18.11
CA PHE A 297 15.09 -2.27 18.64
C PHE A 297 15.44 -1.21 17.61
N LEU A 298 14.49 -0.31 17.38
CA LEU A 298 14.62 0.86 16.52
C LEU A 298 14.76 2.11 17.39
N SER A 299 15.91 2.75 17.34
CA SER A 299 16.08 4.07 17.96
C SER A 299 15.33 5.14 17.17
N VAL A 300 15.14 6.33 17.76
CA VAL A 300 14.53 7.49 17.06
C VAL A 300 15.27 7.91 15.79
N LEU A 301 16.54 7.51 15.65
CA LEU A 301 17.35 7.82 14.48
C LEU A 301 17.22 6.76 13.39
N ASP A 302 16.66 5.58 13.66
CA ASP A 302 16.51 4.51 12.66
C ASP A 302 15.27 4.76 11.76
N VAL A 303 15.15 3.99 10.67
CA VAL A 303 13.97 4.08 9.78
C VAL A 303 12.80 3.36 10.43
N HIS A 304 11.69 4.08 10.58
CA HIS A 304 10.50 3.61 11.31
C HIS A 304 9.41 3.00 10.40
N VAL A 305 9.60 3.04 9.08
CA VAL A 305 8.79 2.28 8.13
C VAL A 305 9.13 0.80 8.27
N ASN A 306 8.13 -0.03 8.52
CA ASN A 306 8.31 -1.48 8.69
C ASN A 306 7.96 -2.24 7.42
N ARG A 307 8.70 -3.33 7.20
CA ARG A 307 8.67 -4.14 6.00
C ARG A 307 8.36 -5.59 6.33
N ALA A 308 7.69 -6.29 5.42
CA ALA A 308 7.37 -7.70 5.59
C ALA A 308 8.67 -8.52 5.52
N PRO A 309 8.96 -9.39 6.52
CA PRO A 309 10.18 -10.17 6.56
C PRO A 309 10.21 -11.28 5.50
N VAL A 310 9.03 -11.72 5.04
CA VAL A 310 8.81 -12.75 4.03
C VAL A 310 7.61 -12.39 3.17
N ALA A 311 7.44 -13.09 2.05
CA ALA A 311 6.20 -13.05 1.30
C ALA A 311 5.12 -13.86 2.02
N GLY A 312 3.87 -13.40 1.97
CA GLY A 312 2.76 -14.11 2.61
C GLY A 312 1.42 -13.37 2.55
N LYS A 313 0.37 -14.06 2.96
CA LYS A 313 -0.98 -13.51 3.08
C LYS A 313 -1.23 -13.05 4.52
N VAL A 314 -1.69 -11.82 4.71
CA VAL A 314 -2.16 -11.36 6.01
C VAL A 314 -3.45 -12.08 6.35
N VAL A 315 -3.43 -12.94 7.37
CA VAL A 315 -4.61 -13.72 7.80
C VAL A 315 -5.23 -13.18 9.07
N ASP A 316 -4.46 -12.46 9.88
CA ASP A 316 -4.98 -11.82 11.09
C ASP A 316 -4.20 -10.54 11.43
N TYR A 317 -4.91 -9.63 12.09
CA TYR A 317 -4.35 -8.43 12.68
C TYR A 317 -5.10 -8.09 13.96
N PHE A 318 -4.36 -8.01 15.06
CA PHE A 318 -4.94 -7.61 16.34
C PHE A 318 -3.94 -6.79 17.16
N VAL A 319 -4.49 -6.02 18.10
CA VAL A 319 -3.71 -5.19 19.02
C VAL A 319 -3.91 -5.75 20.43
N ALA A 320 -2.80 -6.07 21.10
CA ALA A 320 -2.80 -6.34 22.52
C ALA A 320 -2.57 -5.03 23.28
N ASP A 321 -3.44 -4.75 24.25
CA ASP A 321 -3.29 -3.65 25.19
C ASP A 321 -2.09 -3.86 26.12
N GLY A 322 -1.56 -2.77 26.68
CA GLY A 322 -0.37 -2.85 27.52
C GLY A 322 0.19 -1.49 27.92
N GLY A 323 1.41 -1.52 28.43
CA GLY A 323 2.17 -0.35 28.88
C GLY A 323 2.99 0.33 27.78
N PHE A 324 3.91 1.19 28.23
CA PHE A 324 4.83 1.97 27.39
C PHE A 324 6.23 2.01 28.04
N ALA A 325 6.74 0.87 28.51
CA ALA A 325 8.12 0.77 28.98
C ALA A 325 9.12 1.07 27.83
N ALA A 326 10.37 1.41 28.17
CA ALA A 326 11.40 1.60 27.16
C ALA A 326 11.59 0.32 26.33
N ALA A 327 11.50 0.40 25.00
CA ALA A 327 11.39 -0.76 24.11
C ALA A 327 12.63 -1.70 24.11
N MET A 328 13.73 -1.27 24.70
CA MET A 328 14.96 -2.06 24.88
C MET A 328 15.03 -2.82 26.21
N LYS A 329 14.03 -2.68 27.08
CA LYS A 329 13.97 -3.30 28.41
C LYS A 329 13.03 -4.51 28.42
N PRO A 330 13.24 -5.50 29.31
CA PRO A 330 12.36 -6.65 29.44
C PRO A 330 10.89 -6.29 29.67
N ASP A 331 10.61 -5.23 30.44
CA ASP A 331 9.24 -4.75 30.71
C ASP A 331 8.45 -4.42 29.43
N ALA A 332 9.12 -4.18 28.30
CA ALA A 332 8.47 -3.91 27.02
C ALA A 332 7.74 -5.12 26.42
N GLU A 333 7.91 -6.34 26.95
CA GLU A 333 7.08 -7.50 26.58
C GLU A 333 5.59 -7.23 26.82
N HIS A 334 5.26 -6.43 27.83
CA HIS A 334 3.89 -6.06 28.21
C HIS A 334 3.45 -4.72 27.61
N ASN A 335 4.20 -4.16 26.66
CA ASN A 335 3.79 -2.94 25.97
C ASN A 335 2.66 -3.22 24.98
N VAL A 336 1.94 -2.16 24.62
CA VAL A 336 0.99 -2.20 23.51
C VAL A 336 1.69 -2.75 22.26
N ALA A 337 1.09 -3.77 21.66
CA ALA A 337 1.69 -4.49 20.54
C ALA A 337 0.63 -4.77 19.48
N ALA A 338 0.93 -4.44 18.23
CA ALA A 338 0.11 -4.86 17.10
C ALA A 338 0.77 -6.04 16.40
N TYR A 339 0.02 -7.10 16.16
CA TYR A 339 0.48 -8.32 15.52
C TYR A 339 -0.10 -8.40 14.12
N THR A 340 0.77 -8.62 13.15
CA THR A 340 0.38 -8.96 11.77
C THR A 340 0.76 -10.41 11.54
N VAL A 341 -0.23 -11.28 11.37
CA VAL A 341 -0.05 -12.71 11.17
C VAL A 341 -0.07 -13.01 9.68
N LEU A 342 1.00 -13.63 9.19
CA LEU A 342 1.21 -14.01 7.81
C LEU A 342 1.09 -15.53 7.68
N ASP A 343 0.23 -15.95 6.79
CA ASP A 343 0.19 -17.32 6.25
C ASP A 343 1.12 -17.39 5.04
N THR A 344 2.02 -18.37 5.04
CA THR A 344 3.10 -18.49 4.06
C THR A 344 3.27 -19.95 3.65
N SER A 345 3.94 -20.19 2.52
CA SER A 345 4.33 -21.54 2.10
C SER A 345 5.26 -22.28 3.08
N ARG A 346 5.82 -21.56 4.06
CA ARG A 346 6.74 -22.07 5.09
C ARG A 346 6.13 -22.10 6.50
N GLY A 347 4.81 -21.88 6.61
CA GLY A 347 4.06 -21.83 7.86
C GLY A 347 3.78 -20.41 8.35
N THR A 348 3.27 -20.30 9.58
CA THR A 348 2.85 -19.02 10.16
C THR A 348 4.06 -18.16 10.53
N VAL A 349 4.10 -16.93 10.00
CA VAL A 349 5.08 -15.91 10.36
C VAL A 349 4.36 -14.73 11.00
N VAL A 350 4.89 -14.20 12.10
CA VAL A 350 4.27 -13.05 12.77
C VAL A 350 5.24 -11.89 12.87
N VAL A 351 4.74 -10.69 12.59
CA VAL A 351 5.46 -9.45 12.89
C VAL A 351 4.72 -8.70 13.99
N ALA A 352 5.36 -8.56 15.14
CA ALA A 352 4.86 -7.72 16.23
C ALA A 352 5.51 -6.35 16.18
N GLN A 353 4.72 -5.29 16.08
CA GLN A 353 5.16 -3.91 16.27
C GLN A 353 4.85 -3.51 17.71
N ARG A 354 5.86 -3.33 18.55
CA ARG A 354 5.71 -3.03 19.98
C ARG A 354 6.10 -1.60 20.29
N THR A 355 5.24 -0.92 21.04
CA THR A 355 5.49 0.46 21.46
C THR A 355 6.68 0.54 22.42
N GLY A 356 7.15 1.76 22.64
CA GLY A 356 8.15 2.12 23.63
C GLY A 356 7.69 3.37 24.39
N LEU A 357 8.58 3.96 25.18
CA LEU A 357 8.28 5.07 26.09
C LEU A 357 7.56 6.25 25.44
N ILE A 358 7.91 6.57 24.19
CA ILE A 358 7.35 7.71 23.46
C ILE A 358 6.37 7.24 22.37
N ALA A 359 6.54 6.03 21.84
CA ALA A 359 5.67 5.47 20.82
C ALA A 359 4.26 5.25 21.33
N ARG A 360 3.27 5.91 20.72
CA ARG A 360 1.84 5.73 21.08
C ARG A 360 0.94 5.33 19.93
N ARG A 361 1.49 5.24 18.72
CA ARG A 361 0.71 4.95 17.52
C ARG A 361 1.45 3.98 16.63
N ILE A 362 0.79 2.86 16.38
CA ILE A 362 1.15 1.89 15.37
C ILE A 362 0.23 2.16 14.17
N VAL A 363 0.83 2.23 12.98
CA VAL A 363 0.11 2.42 11.73
C VAL A 363 0.25 1.13 10.94
N GLN A 364 -0.86 0.44 10.77
CA GLN A 364 -0.97 -0.71 9.89
C GLN A 364 -1.53 -0.26 8.53
N ARG A 365 -1.01 -0.85 7.43
CA ARG A 365 -1.37 -0.50 6.05
C ARG A 365 -1.72 -1.70 5.17
N ALA A 366 -1.79 -2.89 5.77
CA ALA A 366 -1.92 -4.17 5.05
C ALA A 366 -3.09 -4.98 5.65
N PRO A 367 -4.35 -4.63 5.33
CA PRO A 367 -5.53 -5.26 5.93
C PRO A 367 -5.54 -6.79 5.76
N VAL A 368 -6.33 -7.48 6.58
CA VAL A 368 -6.53 -8.94 6.44
C VAL A 368 -6.99 -9.26 5.01
N GLY A 369 -6.43 -10.32 4.44
CA GLY A 369 -6.60 -10.70 3.04
C GLY A 369 -5.55 -10.14 2.09
N SER A 370 -4.71 -9.18 2.50
CA SER A 370 -3.62 -8.64 1.67
C SER A 370 -2.55 -9.70 1.38
N LEU A 371 -1.99 -9.68 0.17
CA LEU A 371 -0.74 -10.39 -0.14
C LEU A 371 0.42 -9.41 -0.04
N LEU A 372 1.44 -9.76 0.73
CA LEU A 372 2.65 -8.98 0.90
C LEU A 372 3.82 -9.68 0.22
N ALA A 373 4.62 -8.92 -0.53
CA ALA A 373 5.92 -9.38 -0.98
C ALA A 373 6.95 -9.25 0.15
N ARG A 374 8.01 -10.07 0.10
CA ARG A 374 9.16 -9.87 0.98
C ARG A 374 9.73 -8.46 0.80
N GLY A 375 10.03 -7.79 1.91
CA GLY A 375 10.54 -6.41 1.92
C GLY A 375 9.49 -5.33 1.65
N GLU A 376 8.22 -5.69 1.43
CA GLU A 376 7.14 -4.74 1.19
C GLU A 376 6.80 -3.94 2.45
N ARG A 377 6.59 -2.63 2.26
CA ARG A 377 6.16 -1.71 3.33
C ARG A 377 4.73 -2.04 3.74
N PHE A 378 4.54 -2.49 4.99
CA PHE A 378 3.23 -2.87 5.51
C PHE A 378 2.76 -2.00 6.69
N GLY A 379 3.66 -1.20 7.28
CA GLY A 379 3.31 -0.40 8.44
C GLY A 379 4.39 0.60 8.86
N LEU A 380 4.11 1.28 9.96
CA LEU A 380 5.03 2.21 10.61
C LEU A 380 4.74 2.26 12.11
N ILE A 381 5.78 2.25 12.92
CA ILE A 381 5.71 2.49 14.37
C ILE A 381 6.57 3.70 14.72
N ARG A 382 6.15 4.58 15.62
CA ARG A 382 6.84 5.87 15.84
C ARG A 382 7.63 5.87 17.14
N PHE A 383 8.84 6.45 17.17
CA PHE A 383 9.59 6.89 18.35
C PHE A 383 10.06 5.79 19.32
N GLY A 384 11.23 5.19 19.03
CA GLY A 384 11.97 4.41 20.03
C GLY A 384 11.24 3.11 20.40
N SER A 385 11.02 2.26 19.40
CA SER A 385 10.11 1.12 19.42
C SER A 385 10.83 -0.20 19.11
N ARG A 386 10.10 -1.32 19.16
CA ARG A 386 10.66 -2.64 18.86
C ARG A 386 9.80 -3.36 17.82
N THR A 387 10.44 -4.14 16.95
CA THR A 387 9.75 -5.12 16.11
C THR A 387 10.25 -6.51 16.41
N ASP A 388 9.35 -7.46 16.58
CA ASP A 388 9.70 -8.86 16.77
C ASP A 388 9.19 -9.66 15.56
N VAL A 389 10.05 -10.50 14.99
CA VAL A 389 9.67 -11.45 13.94
C VAL A 389 9.64 -12.85 14.54
N TYR A 390 8.51 -13.54 14.42
CA TYR A 390 8.31 -14.92 14.86
C TYR A 390 8.28 -15.81 13.62
N LEU A 391 9.14 -16.81 13.58
CA LEU A 391 9.27 -17.79 12.50
C LEU A 391 9.07 -19.19 13.09
N PRO A 392 8.51 -20.17 12.36
CA PRO A 392 8.45 -21.56 12.85
C PRO A 392 9.87 -22.08 13.15
N ALA A 393 10.11 -22.51 14.39
CA ALA A 393 11.47 -22.77 14.88
C ALA A 393 12.13 -24.03 14.26
N GLU A 394 11.32 -24.93 13.71
CA GLU A 394 11.79 -26.16 13.06
C GLU A 394 12.29 -25.90 11.63
N SER A 395 11.78 -24.86 10.96
CA SER A 395 12.09 -24.56 9.57
C SER A 395 12.93 -23.30 9.38
N ALA A 396 13.30 -22.58 10.45
CA ALA A 396 14.05 -21.33 10.37
C ALA A 396 15.35 -21.35 11.19
N GLU A 397 16.44 -20.93 10.56
CA GLU A 397 17.75 -20.78 11.17
C GLU A 397 18.15 -19.30 11.27
N PRO A 398 18.50 -18.78 12.46
CA PRO A 398 18.90 -17.39 12.62
C PRO A 398 20.31 -17.15 12.04
N LEU A 399 20.49 -16.00 11.37
CA LEU A 399 21.77 -15.56 10.82
C LEU A 399 22.34 -14.31 11.52
N VAL A 400 21.70 -13.89 12.62
CA VAL A 400 22.09 -12.71 13.40
C VAL A 400 22.16 -13.07 14.89
N ALA A 401 22.89 -12.26 15.65
CA ALA A 401 23.02 -12.36 17.08
C ALA A 401 22.66 -11.04 17.79
N PRO A 402 22.34 -11.08 19.09
CA PRO A 402 22.17 -9.87 19.90
C PRO A 402 23.38 -8.94 19.76
N GLY A 403 23.13 -7.68 19.41
CA GLY A 403 24.21 -6.72 19.13
C GLY A 403 24.25 -6.24 17.69
N ASP A 404 23.86 -7.09 16.74
CA ASP A 404 23.98 -6.82 15.31
C ASP A 404 23.08 -5.67 14.86
N ARG A 405 23.57 -4.90 13.88
CA ARG A 405 22.77 -3.87 13.21
C ARG A 405 22.16 -4.42 11.95
N VAL A 406 20.86 -4.18 11.77
CA VAL A 406 20.09 -4.66 10.62
C VAL A 406 19.35 -3.52 9.94
N LEU A 407 19.13 -3.67 8.63
CA LEU A 407 18.35 -2.77 7.80
C LEU A 407 17.10 -3.51 7.33
N GLY A 408 15.93 -2.96 7.62
CA GLY A 408 14.64 -3.58 7.28
C GLY A 408 14.50 -3.85 5.79
N GLY A 409 14.01 -5.02 5.38
CA GLY A 409 13.85 -5.38 3.97
C GLY A 409 15.13 -5.74 3.23
N SER A 410 16.33 -5.51 3.81
CA SER A 410 17.62 -5.79 3.13
C SER A 410 18.52 -6.75 3.89
N SER A 411 18.68 -6.58 5.21
CA SER A 411 19.48 -7.49 6.02
C SER A 411 18.75 -8.81 6.18
N VAL A 412 19.39 -9.92 5.80
CA VAL A 412 18.88 -11.27 6.07
C VAL A 412 19.11 -11.61 7.54
N ILE A 413 18.04 -11.89 8.28
CA ILE A 413 18.08 -12.20 9.71
C ILE A 413 17.94 -13.69 10.01
N ALA A 414 17.37 -14.44 9.06
CA ALA A 414 17.22 -15.89 9.15
C ALA A 414 17.12 -16.48 7.73
N ARG A 415 17.25 -17.80 7.64
CA ARG A 415 16.95 -18.56 6.43
C ARG A 415 16.00 -19.71 6.72
N TRP A 416 15.17 -20.02 5.74
CA TRP A 416 14.42 -21.26 5.71
C TRP A 416 15.37 -22.43 5.46
N SER A 417 15.23 -23.50 6.25
CA SER A 417 15.94 -24.77 6.06
C SER A 417 15.35 -25.65 4.95
#